data_AF-A0A7R9KZ98-F1
#
_entry.id   AF-A0A7R9KZ98-F1
#
_cell.length_a   1.000
_cell.length_b   1.000
_cell.length_c   1.000
_cell.angle_alpha   90.00
_cell.angle_beta   90.00
_cell.angle_gamma   90.00
#
_symmetry.space_group_name_H-M   'P 1'
#
loop_
_entity.id
_entity.type
_entity.pdbx_description
1 polymer ?
#
loop_
_entity_poly.entity_id
_entity_poly.type
_entity_poly.pdbx_seq_one_letter_code
_entity_poly.pdbx_strand_id
1 'polypeptide(L)'
;MNQNNNPLEIAKQFVDQLYAFRDNYFIDCGNASNVSQPLKSNDSKQIQVNHKLREVLSRLDELSVAYSEWTASDRALYELQRGRALNISDKESDGLEAKEALSRAVKLRPELSEAWNQLGEQFRKRGDYSSALNCFESALKHEMNKISLRNASMVLRQLGTTPEEKNSNLLKSVERAKKALECDVCDGISWYILGNAYLTLFFKSQTKRDESILKLCKAAYLKAYNDEKATNQTDFLFNYATVCHFDLDFERALNCLQRAITIDPEWEEPLDKQTGLTAYLKDMCSMIDKLASLKSRRIKLLIDSLNKDSKLKIYDKKKFVEIKGLEIGTNQSTDLICKEFFACYKTGPVFQHFCLQMRSFRVIDYIAKVFCVEN
;
A
#
# COMPACT_ATOMS: atom_id res chain seq x y z
N MET A 1 5.54 -36.18 -31.85
CA MET A 1 6.31 -36.77 -30.74
C MET A 1 5.76 -36.18 -29.46
N ASN A 2 5.03 -37.01 -28.71
CA ASN A 2 4.18 -36.66 -27.59
C ASN A 2 4.98 -36.12 -26.40
N GLN A 3 4.71 -34.89 -25.97
CA GLN A 3 4.94 -34.54 -24.57
C GLN A 3 3.71 -35.03 -23.79
N ASN A 4 3.87 -36.17 -23.10
CA ASN A 4 2.96 -36.62 -22.04
C ASN A 4 3.02 -35.59 -20.89
N ASN A 5 2.36 -34.44 -21.04
CA ASN A 5 2.24 -33.49 -19.95
C ASN A 5 1.13 -34.00 -19.01
N ASN A 6 1.47 -34.14 -17.73
CA ASN A 6 0.54 -34.53 -16.68
C ASN A 6 -0.68 -33.57 -16.69
N PRO A 7 -1.94 -34.05 -16.73
CA PRO A 7 -3.13 -33.19 -16.72
C PRO A 7 -3.12 -32.11 -15.63
N LEU A 8 -2.53 -32.40 -14.46
CA LEU A 8 -2.43 -31.45 -13.35
C LEU A 8 -1.40 -30.34 -13.60
N GLU A 9 -0.30 -30.65 -14.30
CA GLU A 9 0.68 -29.63 -14.71
C GLU A 9 0.08 -28.70 -15.76
N ILE A 10 -0.69 -29.26 -16.71
CA ILE A 10 -1.42 -28.48 -17.71
C ILE A 10 -2.45 -27.56 -17.01
N ALA A 11 -3.22 -28.10 -16.06
CA ALA A 11 -4.17 -27.31 -15.27
C ALA A 11 -3.47 -26.13 -14.56
N LYS A 12 -2.34 -26.38 -13.90
CA LYS A 12 -1.55 -25.33 -13.25
C LYS A 12 -1.05 -24.29 -14.26
N GLN A 13 -0.56 -24.72 -15.44
CA GLN A 13 -0.09 -23.79 -16.47
C GLN A 13 -1.20 -22.86 -16.96
N PHE A 14 -2.42 -23.36 -17.21
CA PHE A 14 -3.54 -22.52 -17.60
C PHE A 14 -3.91 -21.49 -16.52
N VAL A 15 -3.89 -21.89 -15.24
CA VAL A 15 -4.18 -20.98 -14.13
C VAL A 15 -3.06 -19.96 -13.94
N ASP A 16 -1.79 -20.35 -14.05
CA ASP A 16 -0.68 -19.40 -13.96
C ASP A 16 -0.72 -18.38 -15.10
N GLN A 17 -1.07 -18.81 -16.33
CA GLN A 17 -1.28 -17.90 -17.47
C GLN A 17 -2.45 -16.94 -17.24
N LEU A 18 -3.53 -17.39 -16.60
CA LEU A 18 -4.66 -16.53 -16.23
C LEU A 18 -4.25 -15.43 -15.23
N TYR A 19 -3.45 -15.78 -14.23
CA TYR A 19 -2.92 -14.80 -13.26
C TYR A 19 -1.94 -13.82 -13.92
N ALA A 20 -1.03 -14.32 -14.77
CA ALA A 20 -0.11 -13.47 -15.52
C ALA A 20 -0.87 -12.48 -16.43
N PHE A 21 -1.92 -12.95 -17.11
CA PHE A 21 -2.79 -12.10 -17.94
C PHE A 21 -3.47 -11.01 -17.11
N ARG A 22 -3.98 -11.33 -15.91
CA ARG A 22 -4.58 -10.33 -15.01
C ARG A 22 -3.54 -9.33 -14.51
N ASP A 23 -2.40 -9.81 -14.04
CA ASP A 23 -1.41 -8.98 -13.34
C ASP A 23 -0.69 -8.03 -14.30
N ASN A 24 -0.45 -8.48 -15.55
CA ASN A 24 0.24 -7.70 -16.57
C ASN A 24 -0.70 -7.07 -17.62
N TYR A 25 -2.02 -7.15 -17.43
CA TYR A 25 -3.01 -6.75 -18.44
C TYR A 25 -2.70 -5.41 -19.13
N PHE A 26 -2.51 -4.34 -18.36
CA PHE A 26 -2.26 -3.00 -18.92
C PHE A 26 -0.83 -2.84 -19.47
N ILE A 27 0.14 -3.55 -18.92
CA ILE A 27 1.53 -3.53 -19.40
C ILE A 27 1.59 -4.18 -20.78
N ASP A 28 0.96 -5.33 -20.94
CA ASP A 28 0.93 -6.09 -22.19
C ASP A 28 0.08 -5.38 -23.26
N CYS A 29 -1.09 -4.83 -22.88
CA CYS A 29 -1.93 -4.05 -23.79
C CYS A 29 -1.26 -2.73 -24.22
N GLY A 30 -0.54 -2.05 -23.32
CA GLY A 30 0.19 -0.82 -23.61
C GLY A 30 1.37 -1.04 -24.56
N ASN A 31 2.09 -2.16 -24.43
CA ASN A 31 3.17 -2.55 -25.35
C ASN A 31 2.64 -2.97 -26.74
N ALA A 32 1.39 -3.43 -26.83
CA ALA A 32 0.73 -3.78 -28.08
C ALA A 32 0.18 -2.55 -28.85
N SER A 33 0.15 -1.37 -28.25
CA SER A 33 -0.50 -0.19 -28.80
C SER A 33 0.47 0.97 -29.10
N ASN A 34 0.97 0.98 -30.35
CA ASN A 34 1.23 2.20 -31.12
C ASN A 34 -0.09 2.93 -31.48
N VAL A 35 -1.10 2.87 -30.62
CA VAL A 35 -2.45 3.33 -30.91
C VAL A 35 -2.95 4.18 -29.74
N SER A 36 -2.82 5.48 -29.93
CA SER A 36 -3.60 6.50 -29.27
C SER A 36 -5.10 6.32 -29.57
N GLN A 37 -5.77 5.42 -28.86
CA GLN A 37 -7.22 5.41 -28.74
C GLN A 37 -7.64 5.16 -27.29
N PRO A 38 -8.66 5.88 -26.77
CA PRO A 38 -9.21 5.62 -25.44
C PRO A 38 -9.87 4.24 -25.43
N LEU A 39 -9.56 3.42 -24.41
CA LEU A 39 -10.25 2.17 -24.12
C LEU A 39 -11.76 2.44 -24.05
N LYS A 40 -12.58 1.72 -24.84
CA LYS A 40 -14.04 1.88 -24.83
C LYS A 40 -14.63 1.19 -23.60
N SER A 41 -15.83 1.59 -23.20
CA SER A 41 -16.51 1.09 -21.99
C SER A 41 -16.80 -0.42 -21.94
N ASN A 42 -16.63 -1.15 -23.06
CA ASN A 42 -16.75 -2.61 -23.13
C ASN A 42 -15.41 -3.35 -22.94
N ASP A 43 -14.30 -2.61 -22.74
CA ASP A 43 -12.92 -3.13 -22.73
C ASP A 43 -12.27 -3.09 -21.33
N SER A 44 -13.06 -3.08 -20.24
CA SER A 44 -12.49 -3.10 -18.89
C SER A 44 -11.68 -4.38 -18.67
N LYS A 45 -10.54 -4.24 -17.99
CA LYS A 45 -9.68 -5.34 -17.54
C LYS A 45 -10.49 -6.48 -16.93
N GLN A 46 -11.47 -6.16 -16.09
CA GLN A 46 -12.27 -7.19 -15.41
C GLN A 46 -13.10 -8.02 -16.39
N ILE A 47 -13.61 -7.44 -17.48
CA ILE A 47 -14.37 -8.16 -18.51
C ILE A 47 -13.46 -9.14 -19.24
N GLN A 48 -12.27 -8.69 -19.64
CA GLN A 48 -11.30 -9.55 -20.35
C GLN A 48 -10.76 -10.67 -19.46
N VAL A 49 -10.46 -10.37 -18.19
CA VAL A 49 -10.07 -11.38 -17.19
C VAL A 49 -11.18 -12.40 -16.97
N ASN A 50 -12.44 -11.96 -16.91
CA ASN A 50 -13.58 -12.86 -16.80
C ASN A 50 -13.77 -13.74 -18.05
N HIS A 51 -13.54 -13.22 -19.26
CA HIS A 51 -13.57 -14.03 -20.48
C HIS A 51 -12.47 -15.10 -20.45
N LYS A 52 -11.24 -14.71 -20.13
CA LYS A 52 -10.10 -15.63 -19.99
C LYS A 52 -10.34 -16.68 -18.92
N LEU A 53 -10.97 -16.31 -17.80
CA LEU A 53 -11.39 -17.23 -16.76
C LEU A 53 -12.33 -18.31 -17.33
N ARG A 54 -13.35 -17.93 -18.11
CA ARG A 54 -14.30 -18.90 -18.68
C ARG A 54 -13.63 -19.87 -19.65
N GLU A 55 -12.68 -19.41 -20.46
CA GLU A 55 -11.83 -20.27 -21.29
C GLU A 55 -11.06 -21.29 -20.43
N VAL A 56 -10.39 -20.82 -19.37
CA VAL A 56 -9.60 -21.68 -18.48
C VAL A 56 -10.48 -22.69 -17.76
N LEU A 57 -11.65 -22.30 -17.27
CA LEU A 57 -12.59 -23.23 -16.63
C LEU A 57 -13.05 -24.32 -17.61
N SER A 58 -13.38 -23.97 -18.86
CA SER A 58 -13.71 -24.95 -19.90
C SER A 58 -12.57 -25.95 -20.12
N ARG A 59 -11.32 -25.48 -20.14
CA ARG A 59 -10.13 -26.36 -20.26
C ARG A 59 -9.93 -27.24 -19.03
N LEU A 60 -10.19 -26.73 -17.83
CA LEU A 60 -10.12 -27.54 -16.61
C LEU A 60 -11.20 -28.65 -16.63
N ASP A 61 -12.42 -28.32 -17.06
CA ASP A 61 -13.50 -29.28 -17.18
C ASP A 61 -13.16 -30.41 -18.17
N GLU A 62 -12.54 -30.08 -19.32
CA GLU A 62 -12.01 -31.07 -20.29
C GLU A 62 -10.96 -32.01 -19.65
N LEU A 63 -10.09 -31.49 -18.78
CA LEU A 63 -9.07 -32.30 -18.08
C LEU A 63 -9.68 -33.20 -16.99
N SER A 64 -10.84 -32.84 -16.46
CA SER A 64 -11.48 -33.55 -15.34
C SER A 64 -12.22 -34.83 -15.74
N VAL A 65 -12.19 -35.23 -17.01
CA VAL A 65 -12.81 -36.49 -17.47
C VAL A 65 -12.30 -37.71 -16.72
N ALA A 66 -11.02 -37.72 -16.34
CA ALA A 66 -10.39 -38.80 -15.56
C ALA A 66 -10.42 -38.56 -14.04
N TYR A 67 -11.19 -37.58 -13.54
CA TYR A 67 -11.17 -37.18 -12.12
C TYR A 67 -11.50 -38.33 -11.16
N SER A 68 -12.38 -39.26 -11.55
CA SER A 68 -12.72 -40.45 -10.75
C SER A 68 -11.57 -41.45 -10.62
N GLU A 69 -10.63 -41.46 -11.57
CA GLU A 69 -9.47 -42.35 -11.60
C GLU A 69 -8.27 -41.75 -10.84
N TRP A 70 -8.31 -40.46 -10.53
CA TRP A 70 -7.23 -39.75 -9.84
C TRP A 70 -7.11 -40.12 -8.36
N THR A 71 -5.87 -40.16 -7.89
CA THR A 71 -5.57 -40.32 -6.46
C THR A 71 -6.16 -39.16 -5.65
N ALA A 72 -6.28 -39.33 -4.33
CA ALA A 72 -6.74 -38.24 -3.47
C ALA A 72 -5.83 -36.99 -3.57
N SER A 73 -4.51 -37.20 -3.69
CA SER A 73 -3.54 -36.11 -3.86
C SER A 73 -3.72 -35.39 -5.20
N ASP A 74 -3.93 -36.14 -6.29
CA ASP A 74 -4.14 -35.57 -7.63
C ASP A 74 -5.43 -34.75 -7.70
N ARG A 75 -6.51 -35.29 -7.13
CA ARG A 75 -7.78 -34.54 -6.96
C ARG A 75 -7.58 -33.28 -6.15
N ALA A 76 -6.80 -33.32 -5.06
CA ALA A 76 -6.50 -32.13 -4.27
C ALA A 76 -5.79 -31.04 -5.07
N LEU A 77 -4.83 -31.41 -5.92
CA LEU A 77 -4.10 -30.47 -6.79
C LEU A 77 -5.00 -29.87 -7.86
N TYR A 78 -5.89 -30.67 -8.47
CA TYR A 78 -6.85 -30.15 -9.43
C TYR A 78 -7.85 -29.18 -8.77
N GLU A 79 -8.40 -29.55 -7.61
CA GLU A 79 -9.34 -28.70 -6.86
C GLU A 79 -8.69 -27.39 -6.40
N LEU A 80 -7.39 -27.43 -6.05
CA LEU A 80 -6.60 -26.22 -5.83
C LEU A 80 -6.59 -25.34 -7.09
N GLN A 81 -6.27 -25.88 -8.27
CA GLN A 81 -6.20 -25.09 -9.50
C GLN A 81 -7.57 -24.53 -9.90
N ARG A 82 -8.64 -25.33 -9.82
CA ARG A 82 -10.02 -24.87 -10.07
C ARG A 82 -10.42 -23.76 -9.11
N GLY A 83 -10.13 -23.93 -7.81
CA GLY A 83 -10.33 -22.91 -6.80
C GLY A 83 -9.55 -21.62 -7.05
N ARG A 84 -8.25 -21.74 -7.39
CA ARG A 84 -7.40 -20.62 -7.76
C ARG A 84 -7.92 -19.85 -8.98
N ALA A 85 -8.40 -20.54 -10.00
CA ALA A 85 -8.98 -19.92 -11.18
C ALA A 85 -10.20 -19.08 -10.78
N LEU A 86 -11.17 -19.69 -10.09
CA LEU A 86 -12.39 -19.03 -9.65
C LEU A 86 -12.13 -17.85 -8.69
N ASN A 87 -11.08 -17.93 -7.87
CA ASN A 87 -10.66 -16.86 -6.96
C ASN A 87 -10.37 -15.52 -7.65
N ILE A 88 -10.14 -15.52 -8.97
CA ILE A 88 -9.88 -14.29 -9.74
C ILE A 88 -11.13 -13.43 -9.93
N SER A 89 -12.31 -14.05 -9.90
CA SER A 89 -13.60 -13.41 -10.11
C SER A 89 -14.09 -12.77 -8.81
N ASP A 90 -14.78 -11.64 -8.95
CA ASP A 90 -15.49 -10.99 -7.84
C ASP A 90 -16.98 -11.36 -7.80
N LYS A 91 -17.43 -12.27 -8.69
CA LYS A 91 -18.80 -12.77 -8.68
C LYS A 91 -19.02 -13.72 -7.51
N GLU A 92 -20.10 -13.51 -6.77
CA GLU A 92 -20.46 -14.32 -5.60
C GLU A 92 -20.63 -15.81 -5.94
N SER A 93 -21.20 -16.14 -7.11
CA SER A 93 -21.36 -17.52 -7.58
C SER A 93 -20.00 -18.21 -7.76
N ASP A 94 -19.08 -17.54 -8.45
CA ASP A 94 -17.75 -18.07 -8.73
C ASP A 94 -16.97 -18.23 -7.41
N GLY A 95 -17.11 -17.28 -6.47
CA GLY A 95 -16.50 -17.37 -5.15
C GLY A 95 -17.06 -18.51 -4.29
N LEU A 96 -18.34 -18.87 -4.44
CA LEU A 96 -18.92 -20.00 -3.70
C LEU A 96 -18.34 -21.32 -4.21
N GLU A 97 -18.28 -21.48 -5.54
CA GLU A 97 -17.63 -22.62 -6.17
C GLU A 97 -16.13 -22.70 -5.83
N ALA A 98 -15.45 -21.56 -5.75
CA ALA A 98 -14.05 -21.50 -5.36
C ALA A 98 -13.86 -22.02 -3.94
N LYS A 99 -14.68 -21.55 -3.00
CA LYS A 99 -14.68 -22.01 -1.61
C LYS A 99 -14.93 -23.51 -1.51
N GLU A 100 -15.87 -24.06 -2.28
CA GLU A 100 -16.15 -25.49 -2.30
C GLU A 100 -14.98 -26.32 -2.84
N ALA A 101 -14.41 -25.92 -3.97
CA ALA A 101 -13.24 -26.57 -4.55
C ALA A 101 -12.04 -26.55 -3.58
N LEU A 102 -11.72 -25.38 -3.03
CA LEU A 102 -10.63 -25.22 -2.07
C LEU A 102 -10.88 -25.98 -0.77
N SER A 103 -12.13 -26.06 -0.30
CA SER A 103 -12.50 -26.88 0.84
C SER A 103 -12.32 -28.38 0.57
N ARG A 104 -12.57 -28.85 -0.65
CA ARG A 104 -12.24 -30.23 -1.06
C ARG A 104 -10.73 -30.43 -1.11
N ALA A 105 -9.97 -29.49 -1.66
CA ALA A 105 -8.51 -29.56 -1.74
C ALA A 105 -7.87 -29.75 -0.36
N VAL A 106 -8.22 -28.91 0.63
CA VAL A 106 -7.66 -29.00 1.99
C VAL A 106 -8.14 -30.24 2.77
N LYS A 107 -9.30 -30.80 2.43
CA LYS A 107 -9.77 -32.07 3.04
C LYS A 107 -9.03 -33.28 2.48
N LEU A 108 -8.78 -33.28 1.18
CA LEU A 108 -8.04 -34.35 0.50
C LEU A 108 -6.55 -34.31 0.83
N ARG A 109 -5.99 -33.11 0.99
CA ARG A 109 -4.57 -32.89 1.27
C ARG A 109 -4.36 -31.70 2.23
N PRO A 110 -4.46 -31.91 3.56
CA PRO A 110 -4.34 -30.85 4.55
C PRO A 110 -2.99 -30.13 4.58
N GLU A 111 -1.92 -30.78 4.16
CA GLU A 111 -0.58 -30.20 4.12
C GLU A 111 -0.34 -29.24 2.95
N LEU A 112 -1.31 -29.07 2.05
CA LEU A 112 -1.21 -28.19 0.90
C LEU A 112 -1.40 -26.71 1.31
N SER A 113 -0.32 -26.08 1.76
CA SER A 113 -0.27 -24.69 2.23
C SER A 113 -0.92 -23.70 1.25
N GLU A 114 -0.73 -23.91 -0.05
CA GLU A 114 -1.32 -23.07 -1.09
C GLU A 114 -2.86 -23.14 -1.10
N ALA A 115 -3.47 -24.31 -0.90
CA ALA A 115 -4.93 -24.46 -0.84
C ALA A 115 -5.53 -23.73 0.36
N TRP A 116 -4.88 -23.81 1.52
CA TRP A 116 -5.27 -23.02 2.69
C TRP A 116 -5.13 -21.52 2.46
N ASN A 117 -4.05 -21.08 1.80
CA ASN A 117 -3.87 -19.67 1.46
C ASN A 117 -4.97 -19.16 0.53
N GLN A 118 -5.31 -19.95 -0.49
CA GLN A 118 -6.36 -19.59 -1.44
C GLN A 118 -7.75 -19.62 -0.80
N LEU A 119 -8.01 -20.57 0.10
CA LEU A 119 -9.26 -20.62 0.86
C LEU A 119 -9.38 -19.41 1.81
N GLY A 120 -8.29 -19.07 2.50
CA GLY A 120 -8.23 -17.89 3.36
C GLY A 120 -8.44 -16.59 2.60
N GLU A 121 -7.89 -16.49 1.37
CA GLU A 121 -8.11 -15.36 0.49
C GLU A 121 -9.60 -15.21 0.10
N GLN A 122 -10.31 -16.31 -0.16
CA GLN A 122 -11.75 -16.26 -0.40
C GLN A 122 -12.54 -15.74 0.79
N PHE A 123 -12.24 -16.21 2.01
CA PHE A 123 -12.87 -15.68 3.21
C PHE A 123 -12.55 -14.19 3.41
N ARG A 124 -11.30 -13.78 3.13
CA ARG A 124 -10.87 -12.38 3.22
C ARG A 124 -11.64 -11.49 2.24
N LYS A 125 -11.81 -11.91 0.98
CA LYS A 125 -12.61 -11.18 -0.03
C LYS A 125 -14.06 -10.96 0.41
N ARG A 126 -14.63 -11.91 1.14
CA ARG A 126 -15.99 -11.84 1.71
C ARG A 126 -16.07 -11.08 3.04
N GLY A 127 -14.94 -10.56 3.55
CA GLY A 127 -14.87 -9.86 4.83
C GLY A 127 -14.88 -10.75 6.06
N ASP A 128 -14.88 -12.07 5.91
CA ASP A 128 -14.76 -13.02 7.03
C ASP A 128 -13.28 -13.20 7.41
N TYR A 129 -12.73 -12.18 8.05
CA TYR A 129 -11.33 -12.15 8.45
C TYR A 129 -10.97 -13.22 9.50
N SER A 130 -11.95 -13.68 10.30
CA SER A 130 -11.74 -14.69 11.33
C SER A 130 -11.51 -16.07 10.69
N SER A 131 -12.38 -16.46 9.74
CA SER A 131 -12.19 -17.70 8.98
C SER A 131 -10.94 -17.64 8.10
N ALA A 132 -10.63 -16.47 7.52
CA ALA A 132 -9.40 -16.27 6.77
C ALA A 132 -8.15 -16.52 7.63
N LEU A 133 -8.09 -15.94 8.83
CA LEU A 133 -6.99 -16.17 9.77
C LEU A 133 -6.85 -17.65 10.14
N ASN A 134 -7.96 -18.35 10.41
CA ASN A 134 -7.93 -19.78 10.70
C ASN A 134 -7.35 -20.61 9.54
N CYS A 135 -7.63 -20.23 8.30
CA CYS A 135 -7.04 -20.89 7.12
C CYS A 135 -5.53 -20.65 7.05
N PHE A 136 -5.07 -19.41 7.23
CA PHE A 136 -3.63 -19.10 7.21
C PHE A 136 -2.87 -19.76 8.37
N GLU A 137 -3.44 -19.80 9.58
CA GLU A 137 -2.85 -20.54 10.70
C GLU A 137 -2.83 -22.05 10.44
N SER A 138 -3.82 -22.59 9.72
CA SER A 138 -3.83 -24.01 9.33
C SER A 138 -2.72 -24.33 8.33
N ALA A 139 -2.48 -23.46 7.34
CA ALA A 139 -1.30 -23.57 6.47
C ALA A 139 0.00 -23.60 7.28
N LEU A 140 0.14 -22.66 8.24
CA LEU A 140 1.34 -22.51 9.06
C LEU A 140 1.60 -23.67 10.04
N LYS A 141 0.58 -24.47 10.38
CA LYS A 141 0.76 -25.69 11.17
C LYS A 141 1.49 -26.78 10.39
N HIS A 142 1.32 -26.80 9.07
CA HIS A 142 1.94 -27.80 8.19
C HIS A 142 3.29 -27.31 7.65
N GLU A 143 3.36 -26.05 7.23
CA GLU A 143 4.56 -25.46 6.68
C GLU A 143 4.67 -23.98 7.04
N MET A 144 5.75 -23.61 7.73
CA MET A 144 6.08 -22.21 7.96
C MET A 144 6.50 -21.57 6.63
N ASN A 145 5.66 -20.68 6.09
CA ASN A 145 5.90 -20.04 4.80
C ASN A 145 5.53 -18.56 4.83
N LYS A 146 6.24 -17.77 4.01
CA LYS A 146 6.12 -16.32 3.96
C LYS A 146 4.76 -15.82 3.48
N ILE A 147 4.08 -16.56 2.58
CA ILE A 147 2.78 -16.17 2.01
C ILE A 147 1.70 -16.20 3.10
N SER A 148 1.59 -17.32 3.82
CA SER A 148 0.63 -17.46 4.92
C SER A 148 0.88 -16.45 6.04
N LEU A 149 2.15 -16.18 6.38
CA LEU A 149 2.50 -15.17 7.39
C LEU A 149 2.11 -13.74 6.97
N ARG A 150 2.33 -13.38 5.70
CA ARG A 150 1.88 -12.09 5.14
C ARG A 150 0.37 -11.96 5.20
N ASN A 151 -0.34 -12.98 4.74
CA ASN A 151 -1.80 -12.97 4.71
C ASN A 151 -2.39 -12.91 6.13
N ALA A 152 -1.82 -13.66 7.08
CA ALA A 152 -2.18 -13.58 8.49
C ALA A 152 -1.97 -12.15 9.05
N SER A 153 -0.82 -11.52 8.74
CA SER A 153 -0.57 -10.13 9.10
C SER A 153 -1.64 -9.19 8.53
N MET A 154 -2.02 -9.36 7.26
CA MET A 154 -3.05 -8.54 6.61
C MET A 154 -4.41 -8.62 7.31
N VAL A 155 -4.89 -9.83 7.61
CA VAL A 155 -6.21 -10.01 8.24
C VAL A 155 -6.22 -9.59 9.70
N LEU A 156 -5.13 -9.78 10.44
CA LEU A 156 -5.00 -9.34 11.83
C LEU A 156 -5.22 -7.82 11.97
N ARG A 157 -4.86 -7.00 10.96
CA ARG A 157 -5.10 -5.55 10.99
C ARG A 157 -6.56 -5.14 10.85
N GLN A 158 -7.41 -6.06 10.41
CA GLN A 158 -8.85 -5.86 10.24
C GLN A 158 -9.68 -6.48 11.38
N LEU A 159 -9.06 -7.34 12.19
CA LEU A 159 -9.72 -8.07 13.26
C LEU A 159 -9.79 -7.29 14.58
N GLY A 160 -10.77 -7.68 15.41
CA GLY A 160 -11.00 -7.15 16.75
C GLY A 160 -12.27 -6.30 16.78
N THR A 161 -13.07 -6.49 17.82
CA THR A 161 -14.32 -5.74 18.04
C THR A 161 -14.09 -4.62 19.04
N THR A 162 -13.35 -4.91 20.11
CA THR A 162 -12.96 -3.95 21.13
C THR A 162 -11.64 -3.26 20.79
N PRO A 163 -11.37 -2.05 21.34
CA PRO A 163 -10.09 -1.41 21.12
C PRO A 163 -8.88 -2.21 21.62
N GLU A 164 -9.03 -2.96 22.72
CA GLU A 164 -7.98 -3.78 23.31
C GLU A 164 -7.64 -4.97 22.39
N GLU A 165 -8.66 -5.65 21.85
CA GLU A 165 -8.49 -6.71 20.85
C GLU A 165 -7.83 -6.18 19.59
N LYS A 166 -8.29 -5.03 19.08
CA LYS A 166 -7.69 -4.38 17.91
C LYS A 166 -6.22 -4.09 18.15
N ASN A 167 -5.86 -3.48 19.28
CA ASN A 167 -4.46 -3.18 19.59
C ASN A 167 -3.61 -4.46 19.73
N SER A 168 -4.13 -5.49 20.39
CA SER A 168 -3.47 -6.81 20.47
C SER A 168 -3.24 -7.42 19.08
N ASN A 169 -4.24 -7.36 18.20
CA ASN A 169 -4.14 -7.87 16.84
C ASN A 169 -3.17 -7.07 15.97
N LEU A 170 -3.06 -5.74 16.18
CA LEU A 170 -2.05 -4.92 15.49
C LEU A 170 -0.62 -5.33 15.87
N LEU A 171 -0.38 -5.63 17.15
CA LEU A 171 0.93 -6.12 17.60
C LEU A 171 1.23 -7.51 17.00
N LYS A 172 0.25 -8.43 17.02
CA LYS A 172 0.37 -9.74 16.35
C LYS A 172 0.61 -9.60 14.85
N SER A 173 -0.03 -8.64 14.19
CA SER A 173 0.19 -8.34 12.77
C SER A 173 1.64 -8.00 12.47
N VAL A 174 2.26 -7.15 13.30
CA VAL A 174 3.69 -6.82 13.17
C VAL A 174 4.56 -8.06 13.40
N GLU A 175 4.25 -8.87 14.40
CA GLU A 175 4.97 -10.13 14.65
C GLU A 175 4.91 -11.08 13.45
N ARG A 176 3.72 -11.31 12.88
CA ARG A 176 3.55 -12.16 11.69
C ARG A 176 4.30 -11.62 10.49
N ALA A 177 4.28 -10.30 10.25
CA ALA A 177 5.04 -9.69 9.16
C ALA A 177 6.56 -9.84 9.35
N LYS A 178 7.07 -9.72 10.59
CA LYS A 178 8.48 -9.97 10.88
C LYS A 178 8.88 -11.42 10.63
N LYS A 179 8.06 -12.39 11.07
CA LYS A 179 8.28 -13.81 10.77
C LYS A 179 8.29 -14.07 9.25
N ALA A 180 7.43 -13.39 8.48
CA ALA A 180 7.43 -13.51 7.02
C ALA A 180 8.75 -13.04 6.39
N LEU A 181 9.42 -12.08 7.02
CA LEU A 181 10.74 -11.58 6.62
C LEU A 181 11.85 -12.52 7.08
N GLU A 182 11.73 -13.18 8.23
CA GLU A 182 12.67 -14.22 8.67
C GLU A 182 12.74 -15.40 7.69
N CYS A 183 11.63 -15.72 7.01
CA CYS A 183 11.63 -16.71 5.93
C CYS A 183 12.41 -16.27 4.69
N ASP A 184 12.42 -14.97 4.37
CA ASP A 184 13.10 -14.39 3.20
C ASP A 184 13.29 -12.88 3.39
N VAL A 185 14.51 -12.48 3.77
CA VAL A 185 14.85 -11.09 4.09
C VAL A 185 14.93 -10.22 2.82
N CYS A 186 15.10 -10.83 1.65
CA CYS A 186 15.21 -10.13 0.38
C CYS A 186 13.84 -9.89 -0.28
N ASP A 187 12.76 -10.42 0.29
CA ASP A 187 11.43 -10.30 -0.30
C ASP A 187 10.79 -8.93 0.01
N GLY A 188 10.67 -8.10 -1.02
CA GLY A 188 10.07 -6.78 -0.94
C GLY A 188 8.60 -6.79 -0.58
N ILE A 189 7.85 -7.86 -0.90
CA ILE A 189 6.44 -7.98 -0.49
C ILE A 189 6.37 -8.18 1.04
N SER A 190 7.25 -9.00 1.64
CA SER A 190 7.37 -9.11 3.10
C SER A 190 7.67 -7.75 3.75
N TRP A 191 8.61 -6.98 3.19
CA TRP A 191 8.92 -5.62 3.66
C TRP A 191 7.72 -4.67 3.52
N TYR A 192 7.00 -4.75 2.40
CA TYR A 192 5.77 -3.99 2.18
C TYR A 192 4.72 -4.31 3.24
N ILE A 193 4.44 -5.60 3.49
CA ILE A 193 3.46 -6.01 4.48
C ILE A 193 3.87 -5.59 5.89
N LEU A 194 5.17 -5.61 6.22
CA LEU A 194 5.70 -5.07 7.47
C LEU A 194 5.50 -3.55 7.56
N GLY A 195 5.74 -2.81 6.49
CA GLY A 195 5.43 -1.39 6.37
C GLY A 195 3.96 -1.09 6.65
N ASN A 196 3.04 -1.84 6.02
CA ASN A 196 1.59 -1.73 6.26
C ASN A 196 1.22 -2.02 7.73
N ALA A 197 1.88 -2.99 8.36
CA ALA A 197 1.67 -3.31 9.77
C ALA A 197 2.10 -2.17 10.69
N TYR A 198 3.29 -1.60 10.48
CA TYR A 198 3.75 -0.43 11.23
C TYR A 198 2.90 0.82 10.97
N LEU A 199 2.51 1.05 9.71
CA LEU A 199 1.65 2.17 9.34
C LEU A 199 0.32 2.12 10.10
N THR A 200 -0.31 0.94 10.12
CA THR A 200 -1.57 0.75 10.83
C THR A 200 -1.38 0.88 12.33
N LEU A 201 -0.31 0.31 12.90
CA LEU A 201 0.00 0.45 14.31
C LEU A 201 0.21 1.92 14.71
N PHE A 202 0.95 2.69 13.91
CA PHE A 202 1.19 4.11 14.15
C PHE A 202 -0.11 4.95 14.16
N PHE A 203 -1.04 4.69 13.24
CA PHE A 203 -2.27 5.47 13.14
C PHE A 203 -3.41 4.99 14.05
N LYS A 204 -3.50 3.69 14.34
CA LYS A 204 -4.61 3.09 15.08
C LYS A 204 -4.29 2.76 16.54
N SER A 205 -3.02 2.76 16.97
CA SER A 205 -2.71 2.57 18.38
C SER A 205 -3.25 3.73 19.22
N GLN A 206 -3.87 3.40 20.36
CA GLN A 206 -4.42 4.39 21.29
C GLN A 206 -3.34 5.13 22.09
N THR A 207 -2.12 4.60 22.09
CA THR A 207 -0.98 5.22 22.76
C THR A 207 -0.45 6.38 21.91
N LYS A 208 0.14 7.40 22.55
CA LYS A 208 0.73 8.57 21.87
C LYS A 208 1.52 8.14 20.63
N ARG A 209 1.36 8.87 19.52
CA ARG A 209 2.07 8.65 18.25
C ARG A 209 3.57 8.45 18.52
N ASP A 210 4.03 7.21 18.46
CA ASP A 210 5.41 6.85 18.71
C ASP A 210 6.23 7.07 17.42
N GLU A 211 7.11 8.07 17.46
CA GLU A 211 7.97 8.40 16.32
C GLU A 211 8.91 7.24 15.94
N SER A 212 9.23 6.34 16.86
CA SER A 212 10.05 5.15 16.56
C SER A 212 9.33 4.21 15.59
N ILE A 213 8.01 4.02 15.75
CA ILE A 213 7.19 3.18 14.87
C ILE A 213 7.12 3.79 13.47
N LEU A 214 7.01 5.12 13.36
CA LEU A 214 7.03 5.81 12.07
C LEU A 214 8.39 5.64 11.37
N LYS A 215 9.51 5.70 12.11
CA LYS A 215 10.84 5.43 11.54
C LYS A 215 10.95 4.00 11.00
N LEU A 216 10.45 3.01 11.74
CA LEU A 216 10.41 1.61 11.32
C LEU A 216 9.52 1.42 10.07
N CYS A 217 8.35 2.07 10.05
CA CYS A 217 7.45 2.09 8.90
C CYS A 217 8.16 2.58 7.64
N LYS A 218 8.76 3.78 7.70
CA LYS A 218 9.49 4.38 6.57
C LYS A 218 10.63 3.48 6.09
N ALA A 219 11.41 2.90 7.00
CA ALA A 219 12.50 2.02 6.65
C ALA A 219 12.00 0.76 5.93
N ALA A 220 10.90 0.16 6.39
CA ALA A 220 10.32 -1.03 5.77
C ALA A 220 9.81 -0.73 4.34
N TYR A 221 9.09 0.38 4.13
CA TYR A 221 8.68 0.77 2.77
C TYR A 221 9.85 1.09 1.85
N LEU A 222 10.90 1.76 2.36
CA LEU A 222 12.09 2.04 1.56
C LEU A 222 12.81 0.75 1.14
N LYS A 223 12.86 -0.26 2.01
CA LYS A 223 13.40 -1.58 1.67
C LYS A 223 12.54 -2.27 0.60
N ALA A 224 11.22 -2.24 0.74
CA ALA A 224 10.31 -2.76 -0.28
C ALA A 224 10.45 -2.03 -1.63
N TYR A 225 10.66 -0.71 -1.61
CA TYR A 225 10.80 0.10 -2.82
C TYR A 225 12.03 -0.28 -3.68
N ASN A 226 13.03 -0.95 -3.08
CA ASN A 226 14.21 -1.43 -3.80
C ASN A 226 14.02 -2.83 -4.43
N ASP A 227 12.84 -3.45 -4.27
CA ASP A 227 12.50 -4.72 -4.93
C ASP A 227 11.42 -4.48 -6.00
N GLU A 228 11.75 -4.88 -7.23
CA GLU A 228 10.87 -4.79 -8.39
C GLU A 228 9.50 -5.44 -8.12
N LYS A 229 9.47 -6.60 -7.43
CA LYS A 229 8.22 -7.33 -7.12
C LYS A 229 7.24 -6.48 -6.33
N ALA A 230 7.74 -5.70 -5.37
CA ALA A 230 6.89 -4.80 -4.59
C ALA A 230 6.50 -3.57 -5.42
N THR A 231 7.43 -3.01 -6.19
CA THR A 231 7.13 -1.81 -6.99
C THR A 231 6.23 -2.06 -8.20
N ASN A 232 5.99 -3.32 -8.56
CA ASN A 232 4.98 -3.74 -9.54
C ASN A 232 3.58 -3.90 -8.91
N GLN A 233 3.43 -3.76 -7.58
CA GLN A 233 2.15 -3.80 -6.90
C GLN A 233 1.58 -2.39 -6.74
N THR A 234 0.41 -2.15 -7.34
CA THR A 234 -0.23 -0.83 -7.36
C THR A 234 -0.60 -0.34 -5.96
N ASP A 235 -1.09 -1.23 -5.10
CA ASP A 235 -1.46 -0.96 -3.72
C ASP A 235 -0.24 -0.58 -2.85
N PHE A 236 0.92 -1.22 -3.09
CA PHE A 236 2.19 -0.81 -2.47
C PHE A 236 2.55 0.63 -2.83
N LEU A 237 2.55 0.97 -4.12
CA LEU A 237 2.91 2.31 -4.59
C LEU A 237 1.99 3.39 -4.00
N PHE A 238 0.69 3.13 -3.96
CA PHE A 238 -0.27 4.06 -3.37
C PHE A 238 -0.09 4.22 -1.85
N ASN A 239 0.12 3.12 -1.14
CA ASN A 239 0.39 3.15 0.30
C ASN A 239 1.71 3.89 0.60
N TYR A 240 2.76 3.61 -0.17
CA TYR A 240 4.04 4.28 0.01
C TYR A 240 3.97 5.77 -0.33
N ALA A 241 3.20 6.16 -1.36
CA ALA A 241 2.91 7.56 -1.65
C ALA A 241 2.22 8.27 -0.48
N THR A 242 1.35 7.56 0.24
CA THR A 242 0.70 8.09 1.46
C THR A 242 1.72 8.36 2.56
N VAL A 243 2.67 7.43 2.76
CA VAL A 243 3.76 7.59 3.74
C VAL A 243 4.68 8.75 3.34
N CYS A 244 5.06 8.83 2.06
CA CYS A 244 5.91 9.91 1.55
C CYS A 244 5.22 11.27 1.68
N HIS A 245 3.94 11.37 1.33
CA HIS A 245 3.15 12.59 1.53
C HIS A 245 3.11 12.98 3.03
N PHE A 246 2.87 12.03 3.91
CA PHE A 246 2.89 12.29 5.36
C PHE A 246 4.26 12.73 5.87
N ASP A 247 5.33 12.22 5.28
CA ASP A 247 6.73 12.57 5.55
C ASP A 247 7.21 13.82 4.78
N LEU A 248 6.32 14.48 4.04
CA LEU A 248 6.58 15.66 3.20
C LEU A 248 7.54 15.42 2.02
N ASP A 249 7.81 14.16 1.67
CA ASP A 249 8.53 13.78 0.45
C ASP A 249 7.55 13.76 -0.74
N PHE A 250 7.18 14.95 -1.19
CA PHE A 250 6.17 15.15 -2.23
C PHE A 250 6.59 14.63 -3.60
N GLU A 251 7.88 14.71 -3.93
CA GLU A 251 8.41 14.20 -5.19
C GLU A 251 8.24 12.68 -5.27
N ARG A 252 8.70 11.95 -4.24
CA ARG A 252 8.53 10.49 -4.21
C ARG A 252 7.06 10.10 -4.16
N ALA A 253 6.23 10.86 -3.42
CA ALA A 253 4.79 10.62 -3.39
C ALA A 253 4.17 10.73 -4.78
N LEU A 254 4.45 11.80 -5.53
CA LEU A 254 3.94 12.00 -6.89
C LEU A 254 4.47 10.95 -7.87
N ASN A 255 5.75 10.55 -7.76
CA ASN A 255 6.31 9.50 -8.61
C ASN A 255 5.63 8.14 -8.36
N CYS A 256 5.42 7.77 -7.09
CA CYS A 256 4.72 6.53 -6.75
C CYS A 256 3.28 6.53 -7.25
N LEU A 257 2.55 7.65 -7.12
CA LEU A 257 1.20 7.79 -7.65
C LEU A 257 1.18 7.68 -9.18
N GLN A 258 2.12 8.34 -9.86
CA GLN A 258 2.23 8.26 -11.31
C GLN A 258 2.45 6.82 -11.78
N ARG A 259 3.35 6.08 -11.12
CA ARG A 259 3.59 4.67 -11.41
C ARG A 259 2.35 3.81 -11.15
N ALA A 260 1.63 4.07 -10.06
CA ALA A 260 0.38 3.36 -9.76
C ALA A 260 -0.66 3.55 -10.88
N ILE A 261 -0.84 4.78 -11.37
CA ILE A 261 -1.73 5.11 -12.49
C ILE A 261 -1.31 4.38 -13.77
N THR A 262 0.00 4.27 -14.03
CA THR A 262 0.50 3.55 -15.21
C THR A 262 0.23 2.04 -15.13
N ILE A 263 0.35 1.44 -13.95
CA ILE A 263 0.12 0.00 -13.76
C ILE A 263 -1.37 -0.33 -13.78
N ASP A 264 -2.21 0.52 -13.18
CA ASP A 264 -3.66 0.33 -13.13
C ASP A 264 -4.41 1.64 -13.42
N PRO A 265 -4.62 1.97 -14.71
CA PRO A 265 -5.33 3.19 -15.10
C PRO A 265 -6.83 3.19 -14.74
N GLU A 266 -7.41 2.02 -14.46
CA GLU A 266 -8.83 1.89 -14.05
C GLU A 266 -9.03 2.22 -12.56
N TRP A 267 -7.95 2.24 -11.76
CA TRP A 267 -8.02 2.67 -10.37
C TRP A 267 -7.93 4.20 -10.25
N GLU A 268 -9.04 4.85 -9.91
CA GLU A 268 -9.16 6.32 -9.92
C GLU A 268 -8.46 7.01 -8.74
N GLU A 269 -8.39 6.36 -7.57
CA GLU A 269 -7.90 6.97 -6.34
C GLU A 269 -6.44 7.48 -6.40
N PRO A 270 -5.48 6.78 -7.05
CA PRO A 270 -4.16 7.32 -7.32
C PRO A 270 -4.18 8.63 -8.12
N LEU A 271 -5.02 8.72 -9.16
CA LEU A 271 -5.14 9.90 -10.02
C LEU A 271 -5.76 11.08 -9.25
N ASP A 272 -6.82 10.84 -8.50
CA ASP A 272 -7.45 11.85 -7.64
C ASP A 272 -6.45 12.40 -6.62
N LYS A 273 -5.68 11.51 -6.00
CA LYS A 273 -4.67 11.89 -5.02
C LYS A 273 -3.51 12.65 -5.64
N GLN A 274 -3.06 12.26 -6.83
CA GLN A 274 -2.00 12.96 -7.56
C GLN A 274 -2.47 14.37 -7.97
N THR A 275 -3.69 14.49 -8.49
CA THR A 275 -4.30 15.76 -8.88
C THR A 275 -4.46 16.69 -7.68
N GLY A 276 -5.02 16.16 -6.59
CA GLY A 276 -5.22 16.91 -5.34
C GLY A 276 -3.90 17.37 -4.72
N LEU A 277 -2.87 16.52 -4.73
CA LEU A 277 -1.54 16.87 -4.22
C LEU A 277 -0.85 17.90 -5.12
N THR A 278 -0.93 17.76 -6.43
CA THR A 278 -0.36 18.71 -7.39
C THR A 278 -1.01 20.08 -7.26
N ALA A 279 -2.34 20.14 -7.14
CA ALA A 279 -3.06 21.38 -6.90
C ALA A 279 -2.64 22.04 -5.58
N TYR A 280 -2.54 21.25 -4.50
CA TYR A 280 -2.05 21.74 -3.21
C TYR A 280 -0.64 22.35 -3.30
N LEU A 281 0.30 21.70 -4.00
CA LEU A 281 1.65 22.21 -4.16
C LEU A 281 1.69 23.48 -5.02
N LYS A 282 0.88 23.56 -6.08
CA LYS A 282 0.73 24.79 -6.89
C LYS A 282 0.20 25.95 -6.07
N ASP A 283 -0.81 25.72 -5.24
CA ASP A 283 -1.35 26.73 -4.34
C ASP A 283 -0.28 27.21 -3.33
N MET A 284 0.48 26.27 -2.74
CA MET A 284 1.59 26.57 -1.84
C MET A 284 2.67 27.42 -2.52
N CYS A 285 3.11 27.06 -3.73
CA CYS A 285 4.09 27.85 -4.48
C CYS A 285 3.55 29.25 -4.78
N SER A 286 2.29 29.38 -5.23
CA SER A 286 1.67 30.69 -5.48
C SER A 286 1.60 31.56 -4.22
N MET A 287 1.34 30.98 -3.04
CA MET A 287 1.37 31.71 -1.77
C MET A 287 2.78 32.18 -1.41
N ILE A 288 3.80 31.36 -1.65
CA ILE A 288 5.21 31.71 -1.45
C ILE A 288 5.63 32.85 -2.39
N ASP A 289 5.24 32.79 -3.67
CA ASP A 289 5.53 33.85 -4.63
C ASP A 289 4.86 35.18 -4.23
N LYS A 290 3.61 35.13 -3.76
CA LYS A 290 2.92 36.30 -3.21
C LYS A 290 3.64 36.88 -1.99
N LEU A 291 4.13 36.03 -1.09
CA LEU A 291 4.96 36.46 0.04
C LEU A 291 6.24 37.16 -0.43
N ALA A 292 6.93 36.59 -1.42
CA ALA A 292 8.14 37.16 -1.99
C ALA A 292 7.89 38.52 -2.67
N SER A 293 6.69 38.72 -3.23
CA SER A 293 6.28 39.98 -3.90
C SER A 293 5.89 41.13 -2.94
N LEU A 294 5.90 40.90 -1.62
CA LEU A 294 5.47 41.92 -0.66
C LEU A 294 6.43 43.11 -0.62
N LYS A 295 5.86 44.32 -0.68
CA LYS A 295 6.62 45.56 -0.53
C LYS A 295 7.30 45.62 0.84
N SER A 296 8.56 46.07 0.86
CA SER A 296 9.39 46.24 2.07
C SER A 296 8.68 46.98 3.21
N ARG A 297 7.89 48.02 2.89
CA ARG A 297 7.08 48.77 3.88
C ARG A 297 6.06 47.89 4.61
N ARG A 298 5.41 46.96 3.91
CA ARG A 298 4.42 46.05 4.50
C ARG A 298 5.10 45.01 5.38
N ILE A 299 6.25 44.48 4.94
CA ILE A 299 7.09 43.56 5.72
C ILE A 299 7.52 44.24 7.04
N LYS A 300 8.01 45.48 6.97
CA LYS A 300 8.43 46.25 8.15
C LYS A 300 7.30 46.44 9.17
N LEU A 301 6.10 46.81 8.72
CA LEU A 301 4.93 46.94 9.61
C LEU A 301 4.57 45.64 10.33
N LEU A 302 4.77 44.49 9.68
CA LEU A 302 4.47 43.19 10.26
C LEU A 302 5.54 42.78 11.29
N ILE A 303 6.82 43.02 10.99
CA ILE A 303 7.91 42.84 11.96
C ILE A 303 7.71 43.75 13.19
N ASP A 304 7.37 45.02 12.97
CA ASP A 304 7.10 45.98 14.05
C ASP A 304 5.90 45.53 14.90
N SER A 305 4.91 44.84 14.32
CA SER A 305 3.77 44.27 15.05
C SER A 305 4.16 43.09 15.94
N LEU A 306 5.15 42.29 15.54
CA LEU A 306 5.68 41.19 16.35
C LEU A 306 6.43 41.75 17.56
N ASN A 307 7.30 42.73 17.36
CA ASN A 307 8.09 43.33 18.45
C ASN A 307 7.25 44.02 19.53
N LYS A 308 6.00 44.39 19.21
CA LYS A 308 5.05 45.02 20.14
C LYS A 308 4.17 44.02 20.89
N ASP A 309 4.18 42.75 20.51
CA ASP A 309 3.35 41.74 21.16
C ASP A 309 3.89 41.42 22.56
N SER A 310 3.13 41.82 23.59
CA SER A 310 3.52 41.62 24.99
C SER A 310 3.69 40.15 25.37
N LYS A 311 3.09 39.23 24.61
CA LYS A 311 3.23 37.78 24.80
C LYS A 311 4.62 37.27 24.42
N LEU A 312 5.36 38.01 23.59
CA LEU A 312 6.71 37.62 23.15
C LEU A 312 7.82 38.08 24.11
N LYS A 313 7.50 38.90 25.12
CA LYS A 313 8.47 39.36 26.14
C LYS A 313 9.13 38.24 26.95
N ILE A 314 8.48 37.07 27.03
CA ILE A 314 9.06 35.88 27.67
C ILE A 314 10.30 35.33 26.93
N TYR A 315 10.52 35.76 25.68
CA TYR A 315 11.64 35.38 24.83
C TYR A 315 12.74 36.45 24.75
N ASP A 316 12.61 37.60 25.43
CA ASP A 316 13.54 38.75 25.35
C ASP A 316 15.01 38.40 25.72
N LYS A 317 15.23 37.29 26.43
CA LYS A 317 16.56 36.79 26.83
C LYS A 317 17.12 35.69 25.91
N LYS A 318 16.40 35.30 24.86
CA LYS A 318 16.84 34.25 23.92
C LYS A 318 17.51 34.86 22.70
N LYS A 319 18.46 34.11 22.11
CA LYS A 319 19.14 34.51 20.88
C LYS A 319 18.22 34.27 19.70
N PHE A 320 17.91 35.32 18.94
CA PHE A 320 17.13 35.22 17.72
C PHE A 320 18.02 34.73 16.58
N VAL A 321 17.52 33.77 15.81
CA VAL A 321 18.15 33.25 14.60
C VAL A 321 17.20 33.51 13.44
N GLU A 322 17.70 34.13 12.37
CA GLU A 322 16.93 34.28 11.14
C GLU A 322 16.68 32.91 10.50
N ILE A 323 15.63 32.78 9.69
CA ILE A 323 15.32 31.51 9.00
C ILE A 323 16.52 31.01 8.17
N LYS A 324 17.32 31.92 7.59
CA LYS A 324 18.54 31.58 6.83
C LYS A 324 19.67 31.00 7.68
N GLY A 325 19.66 31.24 8.99
CA GLY A 325 20.65 30.72 9.93
C GLY A 325 20.27 29.37 10.54
N LEU A 326 19.21 28.73 10.07
CA LEU A 326 18.75 27.44 10.55
C LEU A 326 19.34 26.30 9.72
N GLU A 327 19.62 25.18 10.37
CA GLU A 327 20.13 23.98 9.71
C GLU A 327 18.98 23.11 9.20
N ILE A 328 19.22 22.35 8.12
CA ILE A 328 18.29 21.32 7.66
C ILE A 328 18.20 20.23 8.74
N GLY A 329 16.97 19.99 9.22
CA GLY A 329 16.71 19.02 10.29
C GLY A 329 16.38 19.68 11.64
N THR A 330 16.68 18.97 12.73
CA THR A 330 16.27 19.40 14.08
C THR A 330 17.23 20.45 14.64
N ASN A 331 16.71 21.63 15.00
CA ASN A 331 17.46 22.72 15.62
C ASN A 331 17.19 22.72 17.15
N GLN A 332 17.96 21.93 17.92
CA GLN A 332 17.64 21.53 19.31
C GLN A 332 17.65 22.63 20.39
N SER A 333 17.82 23.90 20.04
CA SER A 333 17.83 25.02 21.01
C SER A 333 17.38 26.34 20.39
N THR A 334 16.61 26.28 19.31
CA THR A 334 16.19 27.46 18.56
C THR A 334 14.68 27.57 18.55
N ASP A 335 14.15 28.65 19.11
CA ASP A 335 12.73 29.00 18.98
C ASP A 335 12.49 29.80 17.71
N LEU A 336 11.46 29.41 16.94
CA LEU A 336 11.03 30.16 15.77
C LEU A 336 9.84 31.04 16.13
N ILE A 337 10.00 32.35 15.95
CA ILE A 337 8.91 33.32 16.05
C ILE A 337 8.60 33.80 14.64
N CYS A 338 7.39 33.50 14.17
CA CYS A 338 6.93 33.87 12.83
C CYS A 338 5.55 34.53 12.87
N LYS A 339 5.27 35.40 11.89
CA LYS A 339 3.91 35.86 11.62
C LYS A 339 3.29 34.93 10.58
N GLU A 340 2.08 34.45 10.83
CA GLU A 340 1.30 33.75 9.82
C GLU A 340 0.77 34.77 8.79
N PHE A 341 0.99 34.48 7.50
CA PHE A 341 0.58 35.33 6.39
C PHE A 341 -0.57 34.74 5.57
N PHE A 342 -0.49 33.43 5.32
CA PHE A 342 -1.45 32.67 4.56
C PHE A 342 -1.65 31.34 5.26
N ALA A 343 -2.88 30.85 5.21
CA ALA A 343 -3.25 29.55 5.74
C ALA A 343 -3.88 28.73 4.62
N CYS A 344 -3.24 27.63 4.25
CA CYS A 344 -3.85 26.64 3.37
C CYS A 344 -4.60 25.63 4.26
N TYR A 345 -5.86 25.93 4.57
CA TYR A 345 -6.70 25.03 5.35
C TYR A 345 -7.23 23.90 4.45
N LYS A 346 -6.50 22.79 4.37
CA LYS A 346 -7.10 21.49 4.05
C LYS A 346 -7.11 20.65 5.32
N THR A 347 -8.28 20.50 5.91
CA THR A 347 -8.50 19.69 7.12
C THR A 347 -8.26 18.22 6.81
N GLY A 348 -7.07 17.71 7.12
CA GLY A 348 -6.70 16.31 6.98
C GLY A 348 -5.66 15.87 8.03
N PRO A 349 -5.45 14.56 8.22
CA PRO A 349 -4.48 14.02 9.20
C PRO A 349 -3.03 14.48 8.95
N VAL A 350 -2.69 14.84 7.71
CA VAL A 350 -1.41 15.47 7.35
C VAL A 350 -1.26 16.84 8.03
N PHE A 351 -2.31 17.65 8.12
CA PHE A 351 -2.29 18.93 8.84
C PHE A 351 -2.12 18.72 10.34
N GLN A 352 -2.74 17.70 10.94
CA GLN A 352 -2.50 17.38 12.36
C GLN A 352 -1.07 16.89 12.62
N HIS A 353 -0.46 16.12 11.71
CA HIS A 353 0.94 15.76 11.83
C HIS A 353 1.88 16.95 11.58
N PHE A 354 1.58 17.80 10.60
CA PHE A 354 2.25 19.07 10.37
C PHE A 354 2.18 19.95 11.63
N CYS A 355 1.02 20.10 12.26
CA CYS A 355 0.86 20.82 13.52
C CYS A 355 1.55 20.13 14.71
N LEU A 356 1.63 18.80 14.75
CA LEU A 356 2.37 18.07 15.78
C LEU A 356 3.88 18.20 15.59
N GLN A 357 4.37 18.13 14.35
CA GLN A 357 5.75 18.44 13.99
C GLN A 357 6.07 19.92 14.26
N MET A 358 5.14 20.84 14.04
CA MET A 358 5.26 22.26 14.42
C MET A 358 5.29 22.42 15.95
N ARG A 359 4.52 21.61 16.71
CA ARG A 359 4.54 21.58 18.18
C ARG A 359 5.76 20.87 18.77
N SER A 360 6.46 20.04 17.99
CA SER A 360 7.70 19.35 18.37
C SER A 360 8.95 19.86 17.62
N PHE A 361 8.90 21.06 17.02
CA PHE A 361 9.92 21.68 16.16
C PHE A 361 10.22 20.97 14.84
N ARG A 362 9.54 21.31 13.74
CA ARG A 362 9.99 21.10 12.34
C ARG A 362 9.32 22.10 11.38
N VAL A 363 9.94 23.26 11.20
CA VAL A 363 9.79 24.11 10.00
C VAL A 363 11.22 24.38 9.55
N ILE A 364 11.66 23.79 8.45
CA ILE A 364 12.74 24.29 7.55
C ILE A 364 12.77 23.49 6.25
N ASP A 365 12.26 22.24 6.20
CA ASP A 365 12.47 21.41 5.01
C ASP A 365 11.77 21.93 3.74
N TYR A 366 10.80 22.85 3.87
CA TYR A 366 10.06 23.41 2.72
C TYR A 366 10.35 24.89 2.40
N ILE A 367 11.01 25.64 3.29
CA ILE A 367 11.49 26.99 2.90
C ILE A 367 12.84 26.88 2.16
N ALA A 368 13.63 25.85 2.45
CA ALA A 368 14.95 25.68 1.84
C ALA A 368 14.94 25.01 0.44
N LYS A 369 14.01 24.07 0.15
CA LYS A 369 14.02 23.32 -1.13
C LYS A 369 13.45 24.07 -2.35
N VAL A 370 12.86 25.25 -2.18
CA VAL A 370 12.36 26.08 -3.30
C VAL A 370 13.39 27.12 -3.76
N PHE A 371 14.54 27.24 -3.08
CA PHE A 371 15.66 28.10 -3.51
C PHE A 371 16.84 27.27 -4.02
N CYS A 372 16.64 26.57 -5.14
CA CYS A 372 17.72 26.18 -6.04
C CYS A 372 17.19 26.23 -7.49
N VAL A 373 16.98 27.44 -7.98
CA VAL A 373 17.26 27.74 -9.39
C VAL A 373 18.23 28.91 -9.33
N GLU A 374 19.51 28.58 -9.47
CA GLU A 374 20.59 29.56 -9.66
C GLU A 374 20.31 30.37 -10.94
N ASN A 375 20.83 31.60 -10.93
CA ASN A 375 20.69 32.63 -11.97
C ASN A 375 20.96 32.17 -13.41
#